data_AF-A0A4V3DZD4-F1
#
_entry.id   AF-A0A4V3DZD4-F1
#
_cell.length_a   1.000
_cell.length_b   1.000
_cell.length_c   1.000
_cell.angle_alpha   90.00
_cell.angle_beta   90.00
_cell.angle_gamma   90.00
#
_symmetry.space_group_name_H-M   'P 1'
#
loop_
_entity.id
_entity.type
_entity.pdbx_description
1 polymer ?
#
loop_
_entity_poly.entity_id
_entity_poly.type
_entity_poly.pdbx_seq_one_letter_code
_entity_poly.pdbx_strand_id
1 'polypeptide(L)' 'MSDRGKTRLRCAIYTRKSSEEGLEQEFNSLDAQREACEAYIASQRHEGWML' A
#
# COMPACT_ATOMS: atom_id res chain seq x y z
N MET A 1 -7.54 -6.96 -33.11
CA MET A 1 -7.16 -5.98 -32.08
C MET A 1 -6.67 -6.79 -30.88
N SER A 2 -5.35 -6.92 -30.72
CA SER A 2 -4.79 -7.61 -29.55
C SER A 2 -5.06 -6.74 -28.34
N ASP A 3 -5.93 -7.19 -27.45
CA ASP A 3 -5.95 -6.70 -26.07
C ASP A 3 -4.56 -7.01 -25.49
N ARG A 4 -3.66 -6.03 -25.53
CA ARG A 4 -2.47 -6.08 -24.68
C ARG A 4 -2.97 -5.78 -23.27
N GLY A 5 -3.64 -6.77 -22.67
CA GLY A 5 -4.21 -6.69 -21.34
C GLY A 5 -3.17 -6.12 -20.40
N LYS A 6 -3.53 -5.05 -19.67
CA LYS A 6 -2.63 -4.33 -18.78
C LYS A 6 -1.84 -5.33 -17.94
N THR A 7 -0.51 -5.24 -18.02
CA THR A 7 0.40 -6.10 -17.27
C THR A 7 0.06 -6.00 -15.78
N ARG A 8 -0.20 -7.12 -15.13
CA ARG A 8 -0.42 -7.15 -13.68
C ARG A 8 0.86 -6.77 -12.95
N LEU A 9 0.84 -5.65 -12.25
CA LEU A 9 1.93 -5.16 -11.43
C LEU A 9 1.72 -5.63 -9.99
N ARG A 10 2.59 -6.52 -9.51
CA ARG A 10 2.56 -7.02 -8.13
C ARG A 10 3.22 -6.02 -7.21
N CYS A 11 2.51 -5.60 -6.18
CA CYS A 11 2.95 -4.65 -5.18
C CYS A 11 3.30 -5.40 -3.89
N ALA A 12 4.14 -4.78 -3.06
CA ALA A 12 4.44 -5.26 -1.71
C ALA A 12 4.34 -4.08 -0.75
N ILE A 13 3.94 -4.35 0.49
CA ILE A 13 3.87 -3.35 1.56
C ILE A 13 4.93 -3.67 2.59
N TYR A 14 5.73 -2.67 2.93
CA TYR A 14 6.69 -2.72 4.02
C TYR A 14 6.41 -1.57 4.98
N THR A 15 6.15 -1.90 6.24
CA THR A 15 5.85 -0.94 7.31
C THR A 15 6.89 -1.04 8.40
N ARG A 16 7.22 0.09 9.05
CA ARG A 16 8.13 0.15 10.20
C ARG A 16 7.64 1.21 11.19
N LYS A 17 7.78 0.95 12.49
CA LYS A 17 7.50 1.92 13.55
C LYS A 17 8.82 2.57 13.97
N SER A 18 8.87 3.90 14.00
CA SER A 18 9.98 4.61 14.65
C SER A 18 9.87 4.46 16.17
N SER A 19 11.00 4.52 16.89
CA SER A 19 11.08 4.27 18.34
C SER A 19 11.42 5.52 19.15
N GLU A 20 10.99 6.70 18.70
CA GLU A 20 11.23 7.98 19.38
C GLU A 20 10.07 8.36 20.33
N GLU A 21 10.38 9.06 21.43
CA GLU A 21 9.36 9.60 22.33
C GLU A 21 8.40 10.56 21.61
N GLY A 22 7.10 10.46 21.89
CA GLY A 22 6.07 11.32 21.31
C GLY A 22 5.43 10.82 20.01
N LEU A 23 5.78 9.62 19.53
CA LEU A 23 5.21 9.01 18.33
C LEU A 23 4.04 8.04 18.58
N GLU A 24 3.52 7.95 19.80
CA GLU A 24 2.36 7.11 20.13
C GLU A 24 1.06 7.75 19.64
N GLN A 25 0.81 7.66 18.34
CA GLN A 25 -0.44 8.04 17.68
C GLN A 25 -0.97 6.83 16.90
N GLU A 26 -2.29 6.71 16.78
CA GLU A 26 -2.94 5.59 16.06
C GLU A 26 -2.46 5.47 14.60
N PHE A 27 -2.23 6.60 13.93
CA PHE A 27 -1.67 6.66 12.56
C PHE A 27 -0.24 6.10 12.46
N ASN A 28 0.52 6.12 13.57
CA ASN A 28 1.87 5.59 13.62
C ASN A 28 1.90 4.08 13.92
N SER A 29 0.74 3.44 14.14
CA SER A 29 0.67 1.99 14.24
C SER A 29 1.02 1.33 12.91
N LEU A 30 1.59 0.12 12.98
CA LEU A 30 1.93 -0.65 11.78
C LEU A 30 0.68 -1.00 10.98
N ASP A 31 -0.43 -1.27 11.67
CA ASP A 31 -1.70 -1.63 11.05
C ASP A 31 -2.31 -0.44 10.29
N ALA A 32 -2.35 0.76 10.88
CA ALA A 32 -2.83 1.96 10.20
C ALA A 32 -1.98 2.30 8.97
N GLN A 33 -0.65 2.17 9.06
CA GLN A 33 0.24 2.35 7.91
C GLN A 33 -0.03 1.31 6.82
N ARG A 34 -0.22 0.04 7.20
CA ARG A 34 -0.51 -1.04 6.26
C ARG A 34 -1.84 -0.80 5.55
N GLU A 35 -2.90 -0.52 6.29
CA GLU A 35 -4.25 -0.27 5.73
C GLU A 35 -4.24 0.90 4.76
N ALA A 36 -3.57 2.00 5.10
CA ALA A 36 -3.39 3.15 4.21
C ALA A 36 -2.69 2.75 2.90
N CYS A 37 -1.62 1.94 2.97
CA CYS A 37 -0.93 1.43 1.77
C CYS A 37 -1.79 0.47 0.95
N GLU A 38 -2.59 -0.41 1.58
CA GLU A 38 -3.51 -1.32 0.89
C GLU A 38 -4.59 -0.53 0.13
N ALA A 39 -5.19 0.48 0.77
CA ALA A 39 -6.15 1.38 0.14
C ALA A 39 -5.54 2.14 -1.03
N TYR A 40 -4.28 2.59 -0.91
CA TYR A 40 -3.57 3.24 -2.00
C TYR A 40 -3.36 2.31 -3.19
N ILE A 41 -2.84 1.09 -2.98
CA ILE A 41 -2.68 0.10 -4.05
C ILE A 41 -4.04 -0.23 -4.70
N ALA A 42 -5.10 -0.35 -3.91
CA ALA A 42 -6.45 -0.59 -4.42
C ALA A 42 -6.96 0.55 -5.32
N SER A 43 -6.64 1.81 -5.01
CA SER A 43 -6.99 2.96 -5.87
C SER A 43 -6.29 2.93 -7.25
N GLN A 44 -5.13 2.26 -7.34
CA GLN A 44 -4.36 2.11 -8.57
C GLN A 44 -4.68 0.85 -9.38
N ARG A 45 -5.78 0.14 -9.08
CA ARG A 45 -6.23 -1.04 -9.85
C ARG A 45 -6.36 -0.76 -11.35
N HIS A 46 -6.72 0.47 -11.72
CA HIS A 46 -6.83 0.88 -13.12
C HIS A 46 -5.48 0.87 -13.85
N GLU A 47 -4.37 1.04 -13.14
CA GLU A 47 -2.99 0.89 -13.65
C GLU A 47 -2.50 -0.57 -13.61
N GLY A 48 -3.35 -1.52 -13.25
CA GLY A 48 -3.01 -2.94 -13.17
C GLY A 48 -2.29 -3.36 -11.88
N TRP A 49 -2.28 -2.50 -10.86
CA TRP A 49 -1.66 -2.80 -9.56
C TRP A 49 -2.46 -3.85 -8.79
N MET A 50 -1.74 -4.73 -8.12
CA MET A 50 -2.28 -5.82 -7.33
C MET A 50 -1.39 -6.06 -6.12
N LEU A 51 -1.99 -6.05 -4.93
CA LEU A 51 -1.33 -6.47 -3.70
C LEU A 51 -1.13 -7.99 -3.67
#